data_AF-A0A9E0L7L7-F1
#
_entry.id   AF-A0A9E0L7L7-F1
#
_cell.length_a   1.000
_cell.length_b   1.000
_cell.length_c   1.000
_cell.angle_alpha   90.00
_cell.angle_beta   90.00
_cell.angle_gamma   90.00
#
_symmetry.space_group_name_H-M   'P 1'
#
loop_
_entity.id
_entity.type
_entity.pdbx_description
1 polymer ?
#
loop_
_entity_poly.entity_id
_entity_poly.type
_entity_poly.pdbx_seq_one_letter_code
_entity_poly.pdbx_strand_id
1 'polypeptide(L)'
;MKESQCKDQCQSCLMPFSKDPGVQEDSRYCSYCFKDGKFTYEGDLKGFKKFVYKGMRGIGINPIKATFFTWLVRFAPRWSKK
;
A
#
# COMPACT_ATOMS: atom_id res chain seq x y z
N MET A 1 17.44 -22.00 -1.96
CA MET A 1 17.53 -20.72 -2.70
C MET A 1 16.12 -20.16 -2.78
N LYS A 2 15.81 -19.05 -2.08
CA LYS A 2 14.45 -18.55 -1.82
C LYS A 2 14.19 -17.27 -2.62
N GLU A 3 14.13 -17.35 -3.93
CA GLU A 3 14.00 -16.17 -4.79
C GLU A 3 13.02 -16.44 -5.93
N SER A 4 12.21 -15.42 -6.26
CA SER A 4 11.06 -15.40 -7.19
C SER A 4 9.68 -15.49 -6.54
N GLN A 5 9.24 -14.41 -5.89
CA GLN A 5 7.81 -14.10 -5.82
C GLN A 5 7.62 -12.69 -6.38
N CYS A 6 7.22 -12.62 -7.65
CA CYS A 6 6.69 -11.42 -8.27
C CYS A 6 5.45 -11.04 -7.44
N LYS A 7 5.60 -10.07 -6.53
CA LYS A 7 4.52 -9.69 -5.61
C LYS A 7 3.67 -8.70 -6.36
N ASP A 8 2.49 -9.12 -6.83
CA ASP A 8 1.45 -8.26 -7.42
C ASP A 8 0.90 -7.20 -6.44
N GLN A 9 1.63 -6.86 -5.37
CA GLN A 9 1.17 -6.11 -4.21
C GLN A 9 2.25 -5.14 -3.73
N CYS A 10 1.86 -3.90 -3.44
CA CYS A 10 2.74 -2.87 -2.92
C CYS A 10 3.28 -3.22 -1.53
N GLN A 11 4.60 -3.11 -1.30
CA GLN A 11 5.22 -3.43 -0.02
C GLN A 11 4.91 -2.43 1.11
N SER A 12 4.33 -1.27 0.78
CA SER A 12 3.92 -0.25 1.76
C SER A 12 2.49 -0.45 2.25
N CYS A 13 1.56 -0.84 1.37
CA CYS A 13 0.13 -0.92 1.68
C CYS A 13 -0.52 -2.28 1.43
N LEU A 14 0.23 -3.27 0.92
CA LEU A 14 -0.28 -4.59 0.50
C LEU A 14 -1.45 -4.52 -0.48
N MET A 15 -1.66 -3.38 -1.15
CA MET A 15 -2.68 -3.26 -2.19
C MET A 15 -2.15 -3.83 -3.50
N PRO A 16 -3.01 -4.50 -4.29
CA PRO A 16 -2.61 -5.08 -5.55
C PRO A 16 -2.28 -3.99 -6.58
N PHE A 17 -1.18 -4.16 -7.31
CA PHE A 17 -0.74 -3.28 -8.38
C PHE A 17 -1.72 -3.22 -9.54
N SER A 18 -2.56 -4.25 -9.74
CA SER A 18 -3.63 -4.25 -10.76
C SER A 18 -4.65 -3.11 -10.59
N LYS A 19 -4.70 -2.47 -9.41
CA LYS A 19 -5.54 -1.31 -9.15
C LYS A 19 -4.78 0.02 -9.16
N ASP A 20 -3.49 -0.01 -9.48
CA ASP A 20 -2.69 1.19 -9.61
C ASP A 20 -2.85 1.77 -11.02
N PRO A 21 -3.43 2.96 -11.18
CA PRO A 21 -3.58 3.60 -12.49
C PRO A 21 -2.31 4.32 -12.95
N GLY A 22 -1.30 4.45 -12.07
CA GLY A 22 -0.09 5.22 -12.35
C GLY A 22 1.09 4.39 -12.83
N VAL A 23 2.10 5.07 -13.37
CA VAL A 23 3.41 4.49 -13.68
C VAL A 23 4.13 4.26 -12.36
N GLN A 24 4.51 3.02 -12.08
CA GLN A 24 5.32 2.68 -10.91
C GLN A 24 6.75 3.16 -11.14
N GLU A 25 7.19 4.13 -10.34
CA GLU A 25 8.59 4.58 -10.34
C GLU A 25 9.52 3.53 -9.70
N ASP A 26 9.03 2.78 -8.70
CA ASP A 26 9.77 1.72 -8.02
C ASP A 26 8.97 0.41 -8.05
N SER A 27 9.61 -0.69 -8.45
CA SER A 27 8.99 -2.03 -8.51
C SER A 27 8.44 -2.55 -7.16
N ARG A 28 8.80 -1.93 -6.03
CA ARG A 28 8.36 -2.33 -4.69
C ARG A 28 7.13 -1.56 -4.21
N TYR A 29 6.81 -0.41 -4.81
CA TYR A 29 5.80 0.52 -4.32
C TYR A 29 4.85 0.98 -5.43
N CYS A 30 3.58 1.18 -5.10
CA CYS A 30 2.61 1.70 -6.07
C CYS A 30 2.76 3.22 -6.19
N SER A 31 2.30 3.78 -7.31
CA SER A 31 2.35 5.22 -7.60
C SER A 31 1.65 6.07 -6.53
N TYR A 32 0.69 5.49 -5.80
CA TYR A 32 0.04 6.13 -4.67
C TYR A 32 0.88 6.19 -3.40
N CYS A 33 1.75 5.21 -3.17
CA CYS A 33 2.60 5.14 -1.97
C CYS A 33 3.94 5.84 -2.19
N PHE A 34 4.44 5.82 -3.42
CA PHE A 34 5.70 6.42 -3.81
C PHE A 34 5.51 7.17 -5.12
N LYS A 35 5.75 8.48 -5.08
CA LYS A 35 5.55 9.39 -6.21
C LYS A 35 6.60 10.49 -6.17
N ASP A 36 7.11 10.88 -7.33
CA ASP A 36 8.09 11.97 -7.49
C ASP A 36 9.35 11.71 -6.62
N GLY A 37 9.79 10.45 -6.56
CA GLY A 37 10.95 10.03 -5.76
C GLY A 37 10.77 10.07 -4.24
N LYS A 38 9.54 10.26 -3.72
CA LYS A 38 9.27 10.35 -2.28
C LYS A 38 8.07 9.51 -1.87
N PHE A 39 8.05 9.07 -0.61
CA PHE A 39 6.85 8.46 -0.04
C PHE A 39 5.77 9.52 0.16
N THR A 40 4.55 9.23 -0.28
CA THR A 40 3.40 10.13 -0.05
C THR A 40 3.00 10.21 1.42
N TYR A 41 3.50 9.27 2.24
CA TYR A 41 3.30 9.26 3.68
C TYR A 41 4.54 8.74 4.41
N GLU A 42 5.05 9.55 5.34
CA GLU A 42 6.25 9.30 6.15
C GLU A 42 5.97 9.30 7.67
N GLY A 43 4.71 9.07 8.07
CA GLY A 43 4.31 8.99 9.49
C GLY A 43 4.21 7.56 10.04
N ASP A 44 3.49 7.40 11.14
CA ASP A 44 3.24 6.10 11.78
C ASP A 44 2.27 5.20 11.00
N LEU A 45 2.34 3.89 11.26
CA LEU A 45 1.40 2.88 10.74
C LEU A 45 -0.07 3.28 10.97
N LYS A 46 -0.40 3.85 12.13
CA LYS A 46 -1.79 4.23 12.47
C LYS A 46 -2.29 5.37 11.59
N GLY A 47 -1.44 6.35 11.32
CA GLY A 47 -1.78 7.45 10.43
C GLY A 47 -1.79 7.01 8.96
N PHE A 48 -0.89 6.11 8.58
CA PHE A 48 -0.89 5.50 7.24
C PHE A 48 -2.17 4.70 6.99
N LYS A 49 -2.64 3.90 7.94
CA LYS A 49 -3.94 3.20 7.85
C LYS A 49 -5.09 4.17 7.59
N LYS A 50 -5.13 5.32 8.29
CA LYS A 50 -6.15 6.35 8.05
C LYS A 50 -6.03 6.95 6.65
N PHE A 51 -4.81 7.20 6.18
CA PHE A 51 -4.53 7.72 4.84
C PHE A 51 -5.05 6.76 3.76
N VAL A 52 -4.65 5.48 3.82
CA VAL A 52 -5.10 4.47 2.85
C VAL A 52 -6.62 4.25 2.97
N TYR A 53 -7.20 4.25 4.18
CA TYR A 53 -8.65 4.16 4.38
C TYR A 53 -9.39 5.29 3.66
N LYS A 54 -8.93 6.54 3.85
CA LYS A 54 -9.50 7.71 3.17
C LYS A 54 -9.39 7.58 1.65
N GLY A 55 -8.24 7.15 1.13
CA GLY A 55 -8.04 6.90 -0.30
C GLY A 55 -9.02 5.86 -0.85
N MET A 56 -9.16 4.71 -0.17
CA MET A 56 -10.11 3.66 -0.56
C MET A 56 -11.57 4.14 -0.54
N ARG A 57 -11.95 4.93 0.46
CA ARG A 57 -13.30 5.52 0.55
C ARG A 57 -13.56 6.52 -0.58
N GLY A 58 -12.55 7.30 -0.99
CA GLY A 58 -12.64 8.22 -2.12
C GLY A 58 -12.85 7.53 -3.47
N ILE A 59 -12.34 6.32 -3.63
CA ILE A 59 -12.52 5.49 -4.85
C ILE A 59 -13.85 4.69 -4.80
N GLY A 60 -14.66 4.86 -3.75
CA GLY A 60 -15.96 4.18 -3.63
C GLY A 60 -15.87 2.74 -3.13
N ILE A 61 -14.75 2.32 -2.54
CA ILE A 61 -14.63 0.99 -1.93
C ILE A 61 -15.53 0.92 -0.68
N ASN A 62 -16.25 -0.20 -0.54
CA ASN A 62 -17.12 -0.48 0.60
C ASN A 62 -16.30 -0.42 1.91
N PRO A 63 -16.76 0.29 2.96
CA PRO A 63 -16.04 0.47 4.23
C PRO A 63 -15.55 -0.84 4.88
N ILE A 64 -16.31 -1.93 4.75
CA ILE A 64 -15.93 -3.24 5.30
C ILE A 64 -14.64 -3.74 4.64
N LYS A 65 -14.61 -3.70 3.30
CA LYS A 65 -13.42 -4.10 2.51
C LYS A 65 -12.25 -3.15 2.79
N ALA A 66 -12.51 -1.84 2.85
CA ALA A 66 -11.46 -0.86 3.15
C ALA A 66 -10.81 -1.11 4.53
N THR A 67 -11.61 -1.48 5.52
CA THR A 67 -11.13 -1.81 6.86
C THR A 67 -10.30 -3.09 6.85
N PHE A 68 -10.73 -4.12 6.13
CA PHE A 68 -9.96 -5.35 5.95
C PHE A 68 -8.58 -5.09 5.29
N PHE A 69 -8.55 -4.35 4.18
CA PHE A 69 -7.29 -4.02 3.52
C PHE A 69 -6.37 -3.15 4.38
N THR A 70 -6.91 -2.13 5.05
CA THR A 70 -6.10 -1.30 5.97
C THR A 70 -5.63 -2.06 7.21
N TRP A 71 -6.35 -3.09 7.64
CA TRP A 71 -5.87 -4.01 8.66
C TRP A 71 -4.66 -4.81 8.18
N LEU A 72 -4.71 -5.34 6.94
CA LEU A 72 -3.60 -6.07 6.31
C LEU A 72 -2.32 -5.25 6.18
N VAL A 73 -2.41 -3.92 6.00
CA VAL A 73 -1.25 -3.01 5.93
C VAL A 73 -0.26 -3.20 7.10
N ARG A 74 -0.72 -3.63 8.28
CA ARG A 74 0.17 -3.94 9.42
C ARG A 74 1.22 -5.01 9.08
N PHE A 75 0.88 -5.96 8.23
CA PHE A 75 1.76 -7.04 7.80
C PHE A 75 2.63 -6.67 6.61
N ALA A 76 2.53 -5.44 6.09
CA ALA A 76 3.31 -5.04 4.93
C ALA A 76 4.80 -5.01 5.31
N PRO A 77 5.72 -5.43 4.40
CA PRO A 77 7.16 -5.47 4.67
C PRO A 77 7.74 -4.16 5.22
N ARG A 78 7.17 -3.01 4.81
CA ARG A 78 7.58 -1.68 5.31
C ARG A 78 7.32 -1.49 6.81
N TRP A 79 6.25 -2.09 7.34
CA TRP A 79 5.82 -1.91 8.74
C TRP A 79 6.11 -3.13 9.60
N SER A 80 6.31 -4.28 8.97
CA SER A 80 6.75 -5.52 9.59
C SER A 80 8.23 -5.39 9.98
N LYS A 81 8.51 -4.60 11.03
CA LYS A 81 9.78 -4.68 11.75
C LYS A 81 9.92 -6.12 12.26
N LYS A 82 10.93 -6.82 11.74
CA LYS A 82 11.37 -8.11 12.24
C LYS A 82 12.12 -7.90 13.55
#